data_AF-A0A6I7PE39-F1
#
_entry.id   AF-A0A6I7PE39-F1
#
_cell.length_a   1.000
_cell.length_b   1.000
_cell.length_c   1.000
_cell.angle_alpha   90.00
_cell.angle_beta   90.00
_cell.angle_gamma   90.00
#
_symmetry.space_group_name_H-M   'P 1'
#
loop_
_entity.id
_entity.type
_entity.pdbx_description
1 polymer ?
#
loop_
_entity_poly.entity_id
_entity_poly.type
_entity_poly.pdbx_seq_one_letter_code
_entity_poly.pdbx_strand_id
1 'polypeptide(L)'
;MKRMERLMAIVTIVVTFYLLIPGIGAFAVRARWRSFRRRMIEASLRPTAGYVQLRVDEQGSGYLGVYRCFATLEAIQGDDTLWIRDGRVSFAVSVADVPVYMLPSSLVRPATAADGLALPDEAPSVVPWAKVGSLPEGTRMFVCGPLYVSKSKAVFRSDGAARLTVVIYDGPEQTVLQRSIWSGRQRNEYWNPLTPVSLAGGSLSLIILASVYIASPWLRSAAIVAVLGSMIPVLSLGPPGVLLFFLYRRLWQRARFLRAERDLVRLPSRFRYDGDGRAQLPDGERYVRCAVAPDERPRLMQRGAQYRSAGVVKHPPPELICFGALSDDEQPGRPQDPLAEFVLVPGDPERIAHTCQRKARMLEAFSLAAFAVGLLANLYIALLIVNMVIH
;
A
#
# COMPACT_ATOMS: atom_id res chain seq x y z
N MET A 1 42.73 -2.54 -23.80
CA MET A 1 42.10 -1.45 -23.02
C MET A 1 40.84 -0.89 -23.70
N LYS A 2 40.95 -0.29 -24.89
CA LYS A 2 39.80 0.35 -25.61
C LYS A 2 38.56 -0.53 -25.85
N ARG A 3 38.69 -1.85 -26.02
CA ARG A 3 37.53 -2.76 -26.18
C ARG A 3 36.74 -2.92 -24.87
N MET A 4 37.45 -2.98 -23.74
CA MET A 4 36.83 -3.13 -22.42
C MET A 4 36.06 -1.87 -22.04
N GLU A 5 36.64 -0.69 -22.25
CA GLU A 5 36.01 0.62 -22.01
C GLU A 5 34.65 0.74 -22.72
N ARG A 6 34.57 0.26 -23.96
CA ARG A 6 33.36 0.33 -24.79
C ARG A 6 32.25 -0.61 -24.32
N LEU A 7 32.62 -1.82 -23.88
CA LEU A 7 31.68 -2.75 -23.24
C LEU A 7 31.21 -2.20 -21.89
N MET A 8 32.11 -1.59 -21.12
CA MET A 8 31.77 -0.92 -19.87
C MET A 8 30.76 0.21 -20.08
N ALA A 9 30.86 0.97 -21.17
CA ALA A 9 29.86 1.99 -21.52
C ALA A 9 28.45 1.38 -21.72
N ILE A 10 28.35 0.28 -22.48
CA ILE A 10 27.07 -0.43 -22.69
C ILE A 10 26.52 -0.93 -21.35
N VAL A 11 27.36 -1.61 -20.55
CA VAL A 11 26.97 -2.12 -19.23
C VAL A 11 26.51 -0.98 -18.32
N THR A 12 27.19 0.16 -18.35
CA THR A 12 26.83 1.35 -17.56
C THR A 12 25.45 1.86 -17.97
N ILE A 13 25.15 1.95 -19.26
CA ILE A 13 23.82 2.38 -19.75
C ILE A 13 22.74 1.38 -19.31
N VAL A 14 22.97 0.07 -19.53
CA VAL A 14 22.03 -0.99 -19.14
C VAL A 14 21.75 -0.96 -17.63
N VAL A 15 22.80 -0.91 -16.80
CA VAL A 15 22.64 -0.88 -15.34
C VAL A 15 21.93 0.40 -14.91
N THR A 16 22.29 1.55 -15.46
CA THR A 16 21.70 2.83 -15.05
C THR A 16 20.22 2.91 -15.43
N PHE A 17 19.89 2.65 -16.70
CA PHE A 17 18.56 2.88 -17.23
C PHE A 17 17.59 1.71 -17.04
N TYR A 18 18.07 0.47 -16.97
CA TYR A 18 17.19 -0.70 -16.84
C TYR A 18 17.14 -1.26 -15.42
N LEU A 19 18.11 -0.93 -14.55
CA LEU A 19 18.14 -1.41 -13.17
C LEU A 19 18.05 -0.28 -12.12
N LEU A 20 18.98 0.69 -12.15
CA LEU A 20 19.09 1.69 -11.08
C LEU A 20 17.91 2.65 -11.05
N ILE A 21 17.59 3.33 -12.16
CA ILE A 21 16.50 4.31 -12.18
C ILE A 21 15.13 3.64 -11.89
N PRO A 22 14.73 2.53 -12.56
CA PRO A 22 13.50 1.83 -12.20
C PRO A 22 13.51 1.28 -10.77
N GLY A 23 14.67 0.79 -10.31
CA GLY A 23 14.86 0.30 -8.95
C GLY A 23 14.63 1.38 -7.89
N ILE A 24 15.24 2.56 -8.06
CA ILE A 24 15.01 3.73 -7.19
C ILE A 24 13.52 4.09 -7.17
N GLY A 25 12.87 4.12 -8.34
CA GLY A 25 11.43 4.37 -8.44
C GLY A 25 10.60 3.32 -7.67
N ALA A 26 10.97 2.03 -7.76
CA ALA A 26 10.31 0.95 -7.05
C ALA A 26 10.45 1.07 -5.53
N PHE A 27 11.66 1.42 -5.04
CA PHE A 27 11.89 1.68 -3.62
C PHE A 27 11.11 2.91 -3.13
N ALA A 28 11.08 4.00 -3.90
CA ALA A 28 10.34 5.21 -3.56
C ALA A 28 8.82 4.94 -3.45
N VAL A 29 8.24 4.24 -4.44
CA VAL A 29 6.82 3.84 -4.40
C VAL A 29 6.54 2.92 -3.21
N ARG A 30 7.42 1.96 -2.93
CA ARG A 30 7.29 1.04 -1.79
C ARG A 30 7.39 1.77 -0.44
N ALA A 31 8.31 2.73 -0.31
CA ALA A 31 8.48 3.56 0.87
C ALA A 31 7.25 4.44 1.11
N ARG A 32 6.73 5.09 0.06
CA ARG A 32 5.50 5.89 0.11
C ARG A 32 4.32 5.08 0.64
N TRP A 33 4.07 3.89 0.07
CA TRP A 33 2.97 3.04 0.50
C TRP A 33 3.16 2.46 1.90
N ARG A 34 4.40 2.13 2.30
CA ARG A 34 4.70 1.74 3.69
C ARG A 34 4.42 2.89 4.65
N SER A 35 4.81 4.12 4.31
CA SER A 35 4.55 5.31 5.13
C SER A 35 3.05 5.61 5.22
N PHE A 36 2.29 5.44 4.15
CA PHE A 36 0.83 5.55 4.17
C PHE A 36 0.19 4.54 5.14
N ARG A 37 0.49 3.24 4.99
CA ARG A 37 -0.05 2.21 5.89
C ARG A 37 0.35 2.44 7.35
N ARG A 38 1.61 2.83 7.60
CA ARG A 38 2.07 3.17 8.96
C ARG A 38 1.26 4.33 9.55
N ARG A 39 1.07 5.42 8.79
CA ARG A 39 0.26 6.56 9.24
C ARG A 39 -1.20 6.18 9.49
N MET A 40 -1.79 5.30 8.68
CA MET A 40 -3.15 4.80 8.93
C MET A 40 -3.24 3.97 10.21
N ILE A 41 -2.24 3.12 10.49
CA ILE A 41 -2.16 2.38 11.75
C ILE A 41 -1.97 3.34 12.93
N GLU A 42 -1.05 4.29 12.84
CA GLU A 42 -0.82 5.30 13.89
C GLU A 42 -2.08 6.15 14.12
N ALA A 43 -2.77 6.55 13.05
CA ALA A 43 -4.02 7.29 13.12
C ALA A 43 -5.13 6.48 13.79
N SER A 44 -5.15 5.15 13.62
CA SER A 44 -6.10 4.27 14.31
C SER A 44 -5.90 4.18 15.83
N LEU A 45 -4.78 4.71 16.35
CA LEU A 45 -4.48 4.78 17.77
C LEU A 45 -4.71 6.19 18.36
N ARG A 46 -5.13 7.16 17.53
CA ARG A 46 -5.37 8.54 17.97
C ARG A 46 -6.82 8.71 18.43
N PRO A 47 -7.07 9.57 19.43
CA PRO A 47 -8.43 9.90 19.84
C PRO A 47 -9.18 10.61 18.72
N THR A 48 -10.49 10.38 18.67
CA THR A 48 -11.38 11.09 17.75
C THR A 48 -11.57 12.53 18.24
N ALA A 49 -11.44 13.51 17.36
CA ALA A 49 -11.73 14.90 17.67
C ALA A 49 -13.22 15.04 18.01
N GLY A 50 -13.52 15.72 19.10
CA GLY A 50 -14.89 15.96 19.54
C GLY A 50 -15.05 17.36 20.12
N TYR A 51 -16.27 17.66 20.54
CA TYR A 51 -16.63 18.98 21.07
C TYR A 51 -15.95 19.30 22.42
N VAL A 52 -15.71 18.28 23.26
CA VAL A 52 -15.10 18.46 24.59
C VAL A 52 -13.70 19.05 24.48
N GLN A 53 -12.93 18.64 23.47
CA GLN A 53 -11.58 19.14 23.24
C GLN A 53 -11.55 20.61 22.79
N LEU A 54 -12.65 21.12 22.24
CA LEU A 54 -12.75 22.52 21.79
C LEU A 54 -13.10 23.49 22.90
N ARG A 55 -13.57 23.01 24.06
CA ARG A 55 -13.88 23.84 25.23
C ARG A 55 -12.68 24.13 26.13
N VAL A 56 -11.55 23.46 25.91
CA VAL A 56 -10.44 23.45 26.87
C VAL A 56 -9.64 24.76 26.89
N ASP A 57 -9.84 25.69 25.95
CA ASP A 57 -9.08 26.95 25.94
C ASP A 57 -9.92 28.15 25.47
N GLU A 58 -10.65 28.76 26.42
CA GLU A 58 -11.27 30.08 26.21
C GLU A 58 -10.24 31.23 26.16
N GLN A 59 -8.95 30.96 26.42
CA GLN A 59 -7.93 32.01 26.53
C GLN A 59 -6.74 31.89 25.56
N GLY A 60 -6.64 30.86 24.71
CA GLY A 60 -5.48 30.69 23.84
C GLY A 60 -5.75 30.04 22.48
N SER A 61 -5.29 30.67 21.40
CA SER A 61 -5.02 29.94 20.15
C SER A 61 -3.84 29.01 20.39
N GLY A 62 -4.01 27.71 20.19
CA GLY A 62 -3.01 26.73 20.61
C GLY A 62 -3.08 25.40 19.91
N TYR A 63 -2.05 24.59 20.11
CA TYR A 63 -1.99 23.19 19.69
C TYR A 63 -2.76 22.32 20.68
N LEU A 64 -3.75 21.56 20.22
CA LEU A 64 -4.55 20.67 21.06
C LEU A 64 -4.01 19.25 21.13
N GLY A 65 -3.17 18.84 20.17
CA GLY A 65 -2.71 17.46 20.06
C GLY A 65 -2.89 16.87 18.66
N VAL A 66 -2.70 15.55 18.53
CA VAL A 66 -2.95 14.80 17.29
C VAL A 66 -4.25 14.02 17.44
N TYR A 67 -5.21 14.35 16.58
CA TYR A 67 -6.52 13.73 16.56
C TYR A 67 -6.83 13.11 15.21
N ARG A 68 -7.90 12.32 15.18
CA ARG A 68 -8.51 11.84 13.94
C ARG A 68 -9.98 12.27 13.87
N CYS A 69 -10.56 12.32 12.70
CA CYS A 69 -11.96 12.64 12.49
C CYS A 69 -12.48 11.90 11.26
N PHE A 70 -13.70 11.38 11.36
CA PHE A 70 -14.51 10.96 10.23
C PHE A 70 -15.58 12.03 10.00
N ALA A 71 -15.64 12.55 8.79
CA ALA A 71 -16.49 13.69 8.49
C ALA A 71 -16.90 13.70 7.02
N THR A 72 -17.88 14.53 6.70
CA THR A 72 -18.27 14.85 5.34
C THR A 72 -17.82 16.25 4.97
N LEU A 73 -17.40 16.45 3.71
CA LEU A 73 -17.10 17.76 3.17
C LEU A 73 -18.36 18.64 3.19
N GLU A 74 -18.26 19.82 3.81
CA GLU A 74 -19.32 20.82 3.89
C GLU A 74 -19.07 21.95 2.88
N ALA A 75 -17.84 22.49 2.85
CA ALA A 75 -17.49 23.56 1.92
C ALA A 75 -15.98 23.58 1.62
N ILE A 76 -15.61 24.22 0.52
CA ILE A 76 -14.22 24.55 0.18
C ILE A 76 -14.08 26.07 0.32
N GLN A 77 -13.14 26.54 1.13
CA GLN A 77 -12.87 27.96 1.34
C GLN A 77 -11.50 28.34 0.78
N GLY A 78 -11.50 29.18 -0.26
CA GLY A 78 -10.27 29.54 -0.97
C GLY A 78 -9.62 28.32 -1.63
N ASP A 79 -8.30 28.37 -1.79
CA ASP A 79 -7.58 27.34 -2.53
C ASP A 79 -7.15 26.15 -1.67
N ASP A 80 -6.99 26.31 -0.34
CA ASP A 80 -6.29 25.34 0.51
C ASP A 80 -7.01 24.95 1.81
N THR A 81 -8.26 25.37 2.01
CA THR A 81 -9.01 25.07 3.23
C THR A 81 -10.29 24.30 2.93
N LEU A 82 -10.44 23.14 3.56
CA LEU A 82 -11.66 22.35 3.55
C LEU A 82 -12.41 22.51 4.87
N TRP A 83 -13.71 22.72 4.78
CA TRP A 83 -14.62 22.61 5.92
C TRP A 83 -15.24 21.22 5.90
N ILE A 84 -15.00 20.45 6.97
CA ILE A 84 -15.53 19.11 7.15
C ILE A 84 -16.40 19.07 8.41
N ARG A 85 -17.44 18.24 8.41
CA ARG A 85 -18.38 18.12 9.51
C ARG A 85 -18.60 16.66 9.92
N ASP A 86 -18.48 16.36 11.21
CA ASP A 86 -18.71 15.01 11.77
C ASP A 86 -20.18 14.76 12.21
N GLY A 87 -21.07 15.68 11.83
CA GLY A 87 -22.46 15.75 12.26
C GLY A 87 -22.71 16.72 13.42
N ARG A 88 -21.73 16.91 14.31
CA ARG A 88 -21.85 17.75 15.52
C ARG A 88 -20.99 19.01 15.44
N VAL A 89 -19.78 18.89 14.93
CA VAL A 89 -18.75 19.92 14.91
C VAL A 89 -18.21 20.08 13.50
N SER A 90 -17.96 21.32 13.09
CA SER A 90 -17.25 21.64 11.85
C SER A 90 -15.78 21.93 12.15
N PHE A 91 -14.90 21.31 11.37
CA PHE A 91 -13.45 21.48 11.42
C PHE A 91 -12.97 22.10 10.11
N ALA A 92 -12.05 23.05 10.20
CA ALA A 92 -11.27 23.47 9.05
C ALA A 92 -10.07 22.52 8.87
N VAL A 93 -9.70 22.23 7.63
CA VAL A 93 -8.56 21.37 7.29
C VAL A 93 -7.72 22.11 6.27
N SER A 94 -6.52 22.51 6.67
CA SER A 94 -5.53 23.09 5.78
C SER A 94 -4.84 21.97 5.01
N VAL A 95 -5.10 21.92 3.71
CA VAL A 95 -4.63 20.87 2.79
C VAL A 95 -3.49 21.32 1.87
N ALA A 96 -2.99 22.54 2.08
CA ALA A 96 -1.78 23.05 1.42
C ALA A 96 -0.64 22.04 1.55
N ASP A 97 -0.08 21.61 0.41
CA ASP A 97 1.01 20.63 0.31
C ASP A 97 0.75 19.24 0.92
N VAL A 98 -0.51 18.92 1.23
CA VAL A 98 -0.88 17.60 1.77
C VAL A 98 -1.34 16.68 0.63
N PRO A 99 -0.75 15.48 0.49
CA PRO A 99 -1.26 14.50 -0.45
C PRO A 99 -2.61 13.96 0.03
N VAL A 100 -3.62 14.04 -0.83
CA VAL A 100 -4.92 13.41 -0.61
C VAL A 100 -4.92 12.01 -1.17
N TYR A 101 -5.32 11.03 -0.34
CA TYR A 101 -5.43 9.64 -0.73
C TYR A 101 -6.88 9.32 -1.07
N MET A 102 -7.16 8.77 -2.25
CA MET A 102 -8.51 8.31 -2.60
C MET A 102 -8.55 6.78 -2.57
N LEU A 103 -9.43 6.21 -1.75
CA LEU A 103 -9.59 4.75 -1.65
C LEU A 103 -10.52 4.24 -2.76
N PRO A 104 -10.19 3.10 -3.40
CA PRO A 104 -11.03 2.53 -4.46
C PRO A 104 -12.34 1.99 -3.89
N SER A 105 -13.48 2.36 -4.51
CA SER A 105 -14.84 2.04 -4.06
C SER A 105 -15.20 0.54 -4.19
N SER A 106 -14.47 -0.20 -5.02
CA SER A 106 -14.68 -1.63 -5.33
C SER A 106 -14.51 -2.58 -4.13
N LEU A 107 -14.01 -2.09 -3.00
CA LEU A 107 -13.71 -2.86 -1.80
C LEU A 107 -14.84 -2.92 -0.75
N VAL A 108 -16.00 -2.34 -1.04
CA VAL A 108 -17.12 -2.30 -0.07
C VAL A 108 -17.78 -3.68 0.14
N ARG A 109 -17.43 -4.71 -0.64
CA ARG A 109 -18.00 -6.05 -0.45
C ARG A 109 -17.49 -6.67 0.87
N PRO A 110 -18.38 -7.00 1.82
CA PRO A 110 -17.99 -7.73 3.02
C PRO A 110 -17.42 -9.08 2.61
N ALA A 111 -16.22 -9.40 3.11
CA ALA A 111 -15.60 -10.69 2.93
C ALA A 111 -16.47 -11.76 3.61
N THR A 112 -17.38 -12.38 2.87
CA THR A 112 -17.89 -13.69 3.27
C THR A 112 -16.72 -14.66 3.23
N ALA A 113 -16.57 -15.49 4.26
CA ALA A 113 -15.44 -16.39 4.46
C ALA A 113 -15.19 -17.41 3.33
N ALA A 114 -16.08 -17.47 2.33
CA ALA A 114 -16.04 -18.40 1.21
C ALA A 114 -15.34 -17.84 -0.05
N ASP A 115 -15.40 -16.53 -0.29
CA ASP A 115 -14.77 -15.93 -1.47
C ASP A 115 -13.37 -15.46 -1.09
N GLY A 116 -12.37 -16.28 -1.44
CA GLY A 116 -10.96 -15.94 -1.27
C GLY A 116 -10.71 -14.52 -1.75
N LEU A 117 -10.42 -13.61 -0.81
CA LEU A 117 -10.25 -12.17 -1.03
C LEU A 117 -9.27 -11.94 -2.18
N ALA A 118 -9.76 -11.73 -3.40
CA ALA A 118 -8.90 -11.21 -4.44
C ALA A 118 -8.46 -9.82 -3.99
N LEU A 119 -7.15 -9.56 -4.00
CA LEU A 119 -6.68 -8.19 -3.84
C LEU A 119 -7.36 -7.35 -4.94
N PRO A 120 -7.95 -6.19 -4.60
CA PRO A 120 -8.40 -5.26 -5.62
C PRO A 120 -7.19 -4.97 -6.52
N ASP A 121 -7.46 -4.90 -7.82
CA ASP A 121 -6.42 -4.58 -8.79
C ASP A 121 -5.96 -3.12 -8.69
N GLU A 122 -6.76 -2.29 -8.02
CA GLU A 122 -6.55 -0.85 -7.84
C GLU A 122 -5.91 -0.52 -6.49
N ALA A 123 -4.80 0.22 -6.56
CA ALA A 123 -4.21 0.88 -5.40
C ALA A 123 -4.90 2.24 -5.18
N PRO A 124 -4.86 2.80 -3.96
CA PRO A 124 -5.30 4.17 -3.75
C PRO A 124 -4.57 5.11 -4.71
N SER A 125 -5.28 6.13 -5.20
CA SER A 125 -4.62 7.21 -5.92
C SER A 125 -4.07 8.21 -4.90
N VAL A 126 -2.95 8.85 -5.25
CA VAL A 126 -2.38 9.95 -4.47
C VAL A 126 -2.47 11.18 -5.35
N VAL A 127 -3.33 12.12 -4.97
CA VAL A 127 -3.61 13.33 -5.74
C VAL A 127 -3.10 14.52 -4.93
N PRO A 128 -2.18 15.34 -5.48
CA PRO A 128 -1.87 16.65 -4.90
C PRO A 128 -3.14 17.47 -4.80
N TRP A 129 -3.36 18.19 -3.70
CA TRP A 129 -4.57 18.98 -3.51
C TRP A 129 -4.86 19.95 -4.68
N ALA A 130 -3.82 20.62 -5.19
CA ALA A 130 -3.92 21.50 -6.36
C ALA A 130 -4.43 20.84 -7.66
N LYS A 131 -4.50 19.51 -7.72
CA LYS A 131 -5.08 18.76 -8.85
C LYS A 131 -6.51 18.26 -8.59
N VAL A 132 -7.03 18.45 -7.38
CA VAL A 132 -8.42 18.14 -7.03
C VAL A 132 -9.27 19.32 -7.48
N GLY A 133 -9.85 19.22 -8.68
CA GLY A 133 -10.58 20.33 -9.29
C GLY A 133 -11.89 20.68 -8.58
N SER A 134 -12.65 19.66 -8.16
CA SER A 134 -13.86 19.83 -7.35
C SER A 134 -14.16 18.56 -6.59
N LEU A 135 -14.83 18.70 -5.44
CA LEU A 135 -15.39 17.60 -4.67
C LEU A 135 -16.86 17.93 -4.38
N PRO A 136 -17.78 16.98 -4.56
CA PRO A 136 -19.18 17.20 -4.20
C PRO A 136 -19.32 17.37 -2.68
N GLU A 137 -20.24 18.23 -2.26
CA GLU A 137 -20.68 18.29 -0.87
C GLU A 137 -21.12 16.90 -0.40
N GLY A 138 -20.83 16.57 0.86
CA GLY A 138 -21.11 15.24 1.42
C GLY A 138 -20.03 14.19 1.14
N THR A 139 -18.96 14.53 0.39
CA THR A 139 -17.81 13.63 0.20
C THR A 139 -17.26 13.18 1.54
N ARG A 140 -17.18 11.86 1.79
CA ARG A 140 -16.69 11.31 3.05
C ARG A 140 -15.17 11.36 3.11
N MET A 141 -14.67 11.87 4.23
CA MET A 141 -13.26 12.10 4.47
C MET A 141 -12.85 11.58 5.85
N PHE A 142 -11.69 10.94 5.88
CA PHE A 142 -10.97 10.62 7.10
C PHE A 142 -9.75 11.53 7.18
N VAL A 143 -9.65 12.27 8.28
CA VAL A 143 -8.57 13.21 8.52
C VAL A 143 -7.87 12.85 9.82
N CYS A 144 -6.55 12.80 9.81
CA CYS A 144 -5.75 12.64 11.03
C CYS A 144 -4.50 13.50 10.99
N GLY A 145 -4.24 14.23 12.07
CA GLY A 145 -3.07 15.07 12.21
C GLY A 145 -3.17 16.04 13.39
N PRO A 146 -2.22 16.97 13.48
CA PRO A 146 -2.24 18.07 14.45
C PRO A 146 -3.52 18.90 14.36
N LEU A 147 -4.18 19.11 15.50
CA LEU A 147 -5.35 19.96 15.65
C LEU A 147 -4.96 21.23 16.41
N TYR A 148 -5.36 22.38 15.89
CA TYR A 148 -5.12 23.68 16.49
C TYR A 148 -6.44 24.42 16.70
N VAL A 149 -6.48 25.33 17.67
CA VAL A 149 -7.53 26.35 17.77
C VAL A 149 -6.96 27.67 17.27
N SER A 150 -7.61 28.29 16.29
CA SER A 150 -7.24 29.60 15.77
C SER A 150 -8.49 30.43 15.55
N LYS A 151 -8.59 31.60 16.21
CA LYS A 151 -9.76 32.49 16.12
C LYS A 151 -11.08 31.74 16.39
N SER A 152 -11.11 30.92 17.44
CA SER A 152 -12.26 30.09 17.83
C SER A 152 -12.67 29.01 16.82
N LYS A 153 -11.78 28.68 15.87
CA LYS A 153 -11.99 27.62 14.86
C LYS A 153 -11.01 26.48 15.11
N ALA A 154 -11.52 25.26 15.05
CA ALA A 154 -10.72 24.05 15.07
C ALA A 154 -10.11 23.82 13.68
N VAL A 155 -8.78 23.79 13.59
CA VAL A 155 -8.05 23.67 12.32
C VAL A 155 -7.08 22.52 12.37
N PHE A 156 -7.30 21.51 11.53
CA PHE A 156 -6.30 20.50 11.21
C PHE A 156 -5.28 21.09 10.24
N ARG A 157 -3.98 21.05 10.58
CA ARG A 157 -2.90 21.51 9.70
C ARG A 157 -1.63 20.73 9.94
N SER A 158 -0.74 20.69 8.95
CA SER A 158 0.61 20.15 9.15
C SER A 158 1.50 21.18 9.86
N ASP A 159 2.41 20.74 10.73
CA ASP A 159 3.30 21.62 11.50
C ASP A 159 4.80 21.29 11.33
N GLY A 160 5.14 20.61 10.23
CA GLY A 160 6.50 20.17 9.91
C GLY A 160 6.93 18.92 10.68
N ALA A 161 6.61 18.82 11.97
CA ALA A 161 6.89 17.65 12.80
C ALA A 161 5.91 16.50 12.51
N ALA A 162 4.61 16.81 12.40
CA ALA A 162 3.57 15.85 12.07
C ALA A 162 2.83 16.29 10.80
N ARG A 163 2.69 15.33 9.87
CA ARG A 163 1.99 15.55 8.60
C ARG A 163 0.54 15.12 8.71
N LEU A 164 -0.35 15.94 8.17
CA LEU A 164 -1.74 15.61 7.99
C LEU A 164 -1.89 14.38 7.06
N THR A 165 -2.85 13.52 7.37
CA THR A 165 -3.27 12.39 6.54
C THR A 165 -4.73 12.59 6.20
N VAL A 166 -5.02 12.79 4.90
CA VAL A 166 -6.37 13.01 4.39
C VAL A 166 -6.71 11.85 3.44
N VAL A 167 -7.81 11.17 3.72
CA VAL A 167 -8.29 10.02 2.94
C VAL A 167 -9.73 10.27 2.53
N ILE A 168 -9.99 10.30 1.23
CA ILE A 168 -11.34 10.28 0.67
C ILE A 168 -11.75 8.82 0.45
N TYR A 169 -12.96 8.47 0.85
CA TYR A 169 -13.44 7.10 0.76
C TYR A 169 -14.95 7.03 0.52
N ASP A 170 -15.38 5.96 -0.14
CA ASP A 170 -16.79 5.59 -0.23
C ASP A 170 -17.13 4.44 0.71
N GLY A 171 -18.39 4.34 1.14
CA GLY A 171 -18.86 3.22 1.96
C GLY A 171 -18.65 3.38 3.48
N PRO A 172 -18.76 2.29 4.26
CA PRO A 172 -18.76 2.35 5.72
C PRO A 172 -17.38 2.69 6.30
N GLU A 173 -17.37 3.51 7.35
CA GLU A 173 -16.16 3.95 8.08
C GLU A 173 -15.33 2.78 8.59
N GLN A 174 -16.01 1.69 8.98
CA GLN A 174 -15.37 0.49 9.52
C GLN A 174 -14.43 -0.20 8.54
N THR A 175 -14.64 0.04 7.24
CA THR A 175 -13.83 -0.57 6.19
C THR A 175 -12.58 0.26 5.87
N VAL A 176 -12.49 1.52 6.32
CA VAL A 176 -11.45 2.47 5.89
C VAL A 176 -10.06 1.99 6.26
N LEU A 177 -9.87 1.49 7.49
CA LEU A 177 -8.58 0.97 7.93
C LEU A 177 -8.18 -0.24 7.11
N GLN A 178 -9.03 -1.27 7.10
CA GLN A 178 -8.78 -2.53 6.42
C GLN A 178 -8.48 -2.28 4.94
N ARG A 179 -9.28 -1.45 4.27
CA ARG A 179 -9.08 -1.09 2.85
C ARG A 179 -7.77 -0.36 2.64
N SER A 180 -7.45 0.62 3.48
CA SER A 180 -6.18 1.35 3.39
C SER A 180 -4.97 0.43 3.57
N ILE A 181 -5.05 -0.51 4.51
CA ILE A 181 -3.99 -1.50 4.73
C ILE A 181 -3.92 -2.49 3.60
N TRP A 182 -5.05 -2.94 3.04
CA TRP A 182 -5.13 -3.94 1.98
C TRP A 182 -4.69 -3.40 0.62
N SER A 183 -5.29 -2.29 0.17
CA SER A 183 -5.08 -1.68 -1.14
C SER A 183 -3.86 -0.77 -1.19
N GLY A 184 -3.33 -0.31 -0.06
CA GLY A 184 -2.14 0.55 0.03
C GLY A 184 -0.84 -0.14 -0.38
N ARG A 185 -0.81 -0.81 -1.55
CA ARG A 185 0.31 -1.50 -2.19
C ARG A 185 0.20 -1.27 -3.70
N GLN A 186 1.33 -0.93 -4.33
CA GLN A 186 1.38 -0.83 -5.79
C GLN A 186 1.13 -2.20 -6.43
N ARG A 187 0.45 -2.21 -7.58
CA ARG A 187 0.25 -3.44 -8.35
C ARG A 187 1.58 -4.06 -8.80
N ASN A 188 2.45 -3.21 -9.33
CA ASN A 188 3.83 -3.51 -9.71
C ASN A 188 4.71 -2.32 -9.31
N GLU A 189 5.56 -2.50 -8.29
CA GLU A 189 6.50 -1.47 -7.84
C GLU A 189 7.49 -1.06 -8.96
N TYR A 190 7.84 -1.96 -9.87
CA TYR A 190 8.76 -1.68 -10.99
C TYR A 190 8.11 -0.92 -12.15
N TRP A 191 6.78 -0.83 -12.20
CA TRP A 191 6.10 0.03 -13.17
C TRP A 191 5.69 1.33 -12.48
N ASN A 192 6.64 2.25 -12.42
CA ASN A 192 6.50 3.56 -11.78
C ASN A 192 6.73 4.69 -12.81
N PRO A 193 6.43 5.97 -12.48
CA PRO A 193 6.54 7.08 -13.43
C PRO A 193 7.93 7.24 -14.08
N LEU A 194 9.00 6.80 -13.41
CA LEU A 194 10.36 6.87 -13.97
C LEU A 194 10.64 5.76 -14.99
N THR A 195 9.90 4.65 -14.93
CA THR A 195 10.22 3.45 -15.70
C THR A 195 10.10 3.67 -17.21
N PRO A 196 8.99 4.22 -17.77
CA PRO A 196 8.89 4.42 -19.22
C PRO A 196 9.97 5.35 -19.77
N VAL A 197 10.23 6.46 -19.07
CA VAL A 197 11.26 7.44 -19.46
C VAL A 197 12.65 6.79 -19.43
N SER A 198 12.92 6.00 -18.39
CA SER A 198 14.20 5.31 -18.25
C SER A 198 14.40 4.23 -19.34
N LEU A 199 13.37 3.44 -19.63
CA LEU A 199 13.44 2.44 -20.70
C LEU A 199 13.68 3.10 -22.06
N ALA A 200 12.94 4.16 -22.39
CA ALA A 200 13.11 4.90 -23.63
C ALA A 200 14.50 5.56 -23.75
N GLY A 201 14.96 6.22 -22.68
CA GLY A 201 16.27 6.86 -22.63
C GLY A 201 17.42 5.85 -22.78
N GLY A 202 17.33 4.70 -22.10
CA GLY A 202 18.31 3.61 -22.23
C GLY A 202 18.35 3.02 -23.64
N SER A 203 17.18 2.73 -24.23
CA SER A 203 17.09 2.19 -25.59
C SER A 203 17.64 3.17 -26.63
N LEU A 204 17.28 4.45 -26.54
CA LEU A 204 17.79 5.48 -27.44
C LEU A 204 19.32 5.64 -27.31
N SER A 205 19.83 5.68 -26.07
CA SER A 205 21.27 5.79 -25.82
C SER A 205 22.06 4.63 -26.42
N LEU A 206 21.54 3.41 -26.30
CA LEU A 206 22.16 2.22 -26.88
C LEU A 206 22.06 2.17 -28.41
N ILE A 207 20.98 2.68 -29.01
CA ILE A 207 20.86 2.81 -30.47
C ILE A 207 21.90 3.81 -31.01
N ILE A 208 22.03 4.98 -30.38
CA ILE A 208 23.04 5.99 -30.75
C ILE A 208 24.45 5.40 -30.61
N LEU A 209 24.72 4.67 -29.52
CA LEU A 209 26.02 4.04 -29.33
C LEU A 209 26.29 2.95 -30.38
N ALA A 210 25.26 2.17 -30.74
CA ALA A 210 25.35 1.16 -31.78
C ALA A 210 25.66 1.75 -33.15
N SER A 211 25.05 2.90 -33.51
CA SER A 211 25.29 3.57 -34.80
C SER A 211 26.71 4.14 -34.89
N VAL A 212 27.30 4.57 -33.77
CA VAL A 212 28.72 4.96 -33.74
C VAL A 212 29.62 3.73 -33.89
N TYR A 213 29.30 2.62 -33.21
CA TYR A 213 30.11 1.40 -33.25
C TYR A 213 30.04 0.66 -34.59
N ILE A 214 28.93 0.72 -35.32
CA ILE A 214 28.80 0.02 -36.61
C ILE A 214 29.70 0.61 -37.71
N ALA A 215 30.07 1.90 -37.60
CA ALA A 215 30.96 2.57 -38.55
C ALA A 215 32.39 2.00 -38.55
N SER A 216 32.76 1.20 -37.55
CA SER A 216 34.09 0.59 -37.43
C SER A 216 34.00 -0.94 -37.47
N PRO A 217 34.62 -1.64 -38.44
CA PRO A 217 34.56 -3.11 -38.55
C PRO A 217 35.00 -3.83 -37.27
N TRP A 218 36.04 -3.32 -36.61
CA TRP A 218 36.58 -3.85 -35.36
C TRP A 218 35.63 -3.75 -34.16
N LEU A 219 34.55 -2.97 -34.30
CA LEU A 219 33.56 -2.72 -33.25
C LEU A 219 32.24 -3.45 -33.43
N ARG A 220 32.12 -4.27 -34.47
CA ARG A 220 30.89 -5.00 -34.79
C ARG A 220 30.31 -5.78 -33.61
N SER A 221 31.15 -6.44 -32.81
CA SER A 221 30.68 -7.16 -31.60
C SER A 221 30.06 -6.25 -30.53
N ALA A 222 30.65 -5.07 -30.30
CA ALA A 222 30.08 -4.10 -29.36
C ALA A 222 28.79 -3.47 -29.91
N ALA A 223 28.72 -3.22 -31.22
CA ALA A 223 27.50 -2.75 -31.89
C ALA A 223 26.35 -3.76 -31.72
N ILE A 224 26.61 -5.06 -31.93
CA ILE A 224 25.63 -6.13 -31.72
C ILE A 224 25.10 -6.13 -30.28
N VAL A 225 26.00 -6.07 -29.29
CA VAL A 225 25.59 -6.05 -27.87
C VAL A 225 24.78 -4.80 -27.55
N ALA A 226 25.13 -3.64 -28.11
CA ALA A 226 24.36 -2.41 -27.94
C ALA A 226 22.95 -2.49 -28.57
N VAL A 227 22.83 -3.07 -29.78
CA VAL A 227 21.53 -3.31 -30.42
C VAL A 227 20.68 -4.29 -29.60
N LEU A 228 21.26 -5.41 -29.14
CA LEU A 228 20.53 -6.35 -28.29
C LEU A 228 20.10 -5.72 -26.97
N GLY A 229 20.97 -4.90 -26.38
CA GLY A 229 20.67 -4.13 -25.18
C GLY A 229 19.52 -3.15 -25.37
N SER A 230 19.47 -2.43 -26.50
CA SER A 230 18.39 -1.47 -26.77
C SER A 230 17.03 -2.15 -26.94
N MET A 231 17.02 -3.43 -27.34
CA MET A 231 15.83 -4.24 -27.49
C MET A 231 15.31 -4.85 -26.18
N ILE A 232 16.04 -4.75 -25.05
CA ILE A 232 15.63 -5.33 -23.74
C ILE A 232 14.14 -5.08 -23.39
N PRO A 233 13.58 -3.86 -23.53
CA PRO A 233 12.17 -3.62 -23.21
C PRO A 233 11.22 -4.48 -24.04
N VAL A 234 11.54 -4.69 -25.32
CA VAL A 234 10.74 -5.46 -26.28
C VAL A 234 11.04 -6.97 -26.15
N LEU A 235 12.27 -7.35 -25.78
CA LEU A 235 12.67 -8.74 -25.64
C LEU A 235 11.81 -9.49 -24.63
N SER A 236 11.29 -8.84 -23.58
CA SER A 236 10.34 -9.49 -22.66
C SER A 236 9.05 -9.99 -23.33
N LEU A 237 8.70 -9.47 -24.51
CA LEU A 237 7.52 -9.84 -25.30
C LEU A 237 7.76 -11.04 -26.24
N GLY A 238 9.00 -11.56 -26.32
CA GLY A 238 9.28 -12.81 -27.04
C GLY A 238 8.65 -14.03 -26.36
N PRO A 239 8.31 -15.12 -27.08
CA PRO A 239 7.45 -16.20 -26.58
C PRO A 239 7.85 -16.83 -25.22
N PRO A 240 9.11 -17.27 -24.97
CA PRO A 240 9.46 -17.82 -23.66
C PRO A 240 9.42 -16.75 -22.57
N GLY A 241 9.74 -15.49 -22.90
CA GLY A 241 9.58 -14.35 -22.00
C GLY A 241 8.13 -14.06 -21.64
N VAL A 242 7.18 -14.12 -22.58
CA VAL A 242 5.75 -13.91 -22.32
C VAL A 242 5.21 -14.99 -21.37
N LEU A 243 5.53 -16.26 -21.61
CA LEU A 243 5.12 -17.36 -20.73
C LEU A 243 5.65 -17.17 -19.31
N LEU A 244 6.94 -16.85 -19.17
CA LEU A 244 7.56 -16.62 -17.87
C LEU A 244 7.13 -15.30 -17.22
N PHE A 245 6.71 -14.31 -18.01
CA PHE A 245 6.10 -13.07 -17.53
C PHE A 245 4.74 -13.33 -16.87
N PHE A 246 3.91 -14.21 -17.43
CA PHE A 246 2.66 -14.63 -16.78
C PHE A 246 2.91 -15.36 -15.47
N LEU A 247 3.92 -16.24 -15.43
CA LEU A 247 4.35 -16.89 -14.19
C LEU A 247 4.84 -15.86 -13.16
N TYR A 248 5.70 -14.93 -13.56
CA TYR A 248 6.15 -13.80 -12.74
C TYR A 248 4.95 -13.04 -12.16
N ARG A 249 3.99 -12.64 -12.99
CA ARG A 249 2.80 -11.89 -12.56
C ARG A 249 1.98 -12.67 -11.53
N ARG A 250 1.78 -13.98 -11.75
CA ARG A 250 1.03 -14.85 -10.83
C ARG A 250 1.74 -14.98 -9.48
N LEU A 251 3.05 -15.24 -9.49
CA LEU A 251 3.86 -15.36 -8.27
C LEU A 251 3.92 -14.03 -7.50
N TRP A 252 4.11 -12.91 -8.21
CA TRP A 252 4.13 -11.56 -7.63
C TRP A 252 2.80 -11.20 -6.97
N GLN A 253 1.69 -11.46 -7.66
CA GLN A 253 0.35 -11.21 -7.13
C GLN A 253 0.09 -12.02 -5.86
N ARG A 254 0.51 -13.31 -5.84
CA ARG A 254 0.38 -14.15 -4.65
C ARG A 254 1.28 -13.68 -3.50
N ALA A 255 2.49 -13.21 -3.80
CA ALA A 255 3.36 -12.62 -2.78
C ALA A 255 2.76 -11.33 -2.19
N ARG A 256 2.20 -10.47 -3.06
CA ARG A 256 1.48 -9.24 -2.65
C ARG A 256 0.29 -9.57 -1.75
N PHE A 257 -0.47 -10.61 -2.08
CA PHE A 257 -1.57 -11.13 -1.27
C PHE A 257 -1.12 -11.51 0.13
N LEU A 258 -0.08 -12.34 0.24
CA LEU A 258 0.46 -12.75 1.54
C LEU A 258 1.01 -11.57 2.36
N ARG A 259 1.61 -10.56 1.72
CA ARG A 259 2.02 -9.32 2.41
C ARG A 259 0.83 -8.54 2.95
N ALA A 260 -0.30 -8.54 2.26
CA ALA A 260 -1.53 -7.89 2.68
C ALA A 260 -2.20 -8.64 3.83
N GLU A 261 -2.31 -9.95 3.68
CA GLU A 261 -2.82 -10.87 4.71
C GLU A 261 -2.02 -10.78 6.00
N ARG A 262 -0.68 -10.75 5.92
CA ARG A 262 0.19 -10.52 7.08
C ARG A 262 -0.18 -9.26 7.85
N ASP A 263 -0.32 -8.14 7.14
CA ASP A 263 -0.57 -6.84 7.78
C ASP A 263 -2.01 -6.78 8.35
N LEU A 264 -2.99 -7.42 7.69
CA LEU A 264 -4.34 -7.53 8.23
C LEU A 264 -4.41 -8.45 9.45
N VAL A 265 -3.78 -9.62 9.42
CA VAL A 265 -3.83 -10.55 10.55
C VAL A 265 -3.25 -9.92 11.82
N ARG A 266 -2.20 -9.10 11.70
CA ARG A 266 -1.63 -8.33 12.83
C ARG A 266 -2.42 -7.10 13.23
N LEU A 267 -3.36 -6.65 12.40
CA LEU A 267 -4.04 -5.37 12.59
C LEU A 267 -4.74 -5.26 13.95
N PRO A 268 -5.48 -6.26 14.47
CA PRO A 268 -6.10 -6.18 15.78
C PRO A 268 -5.07 -6.14 16.92
N SER A 269 -3.91 -6.79 16.74
CA SER A 269 -2.83 -6.85 17.72
C SER A 269 -2.03 -5.55 17.87
N ARG A 270 -2.39 -4.48 17.15
CA ARG A 270 -1.71 -3.17 17.21
C ARG A 270 -1.91 -2.42 18.53
N PHE A 271 -2.98 -2.74 19.26
CA PHE A 271 -3.25 -2.12 20.55
C PHE A 271 -2.30 -2.67 21.61
N ARG A 272 -2.05 -1.88 22.66
CA ARG A 272 -1.22 -2.31 23.79
C ARG A 272 -2.07 -3.15 24.73
N TYR A 273 -1.96 -4.46 24.60
CA TYR A 273 -2.60 -5.41 25.50
C TYR A 273 -1.79 -5.59 26.78
N ASP A 274 -2.48 -5.68 27.91
CA ASP A 274 -1.92 -6.10 29.18
C ASP A 274 -1.74 -7.63 29.25
N GLY A 275 -1.28 -8.14 30.40
CA GLY A 275 -1.07 -9.57 30.62
C GLY A 275 -2.35 -10.41 30.53
N ASP A 276 -3.51 -9.78 30.74
CA ASP A 276 -4.84 -10.41 30.69
C ASP A 276 -5.46 -10.33 29.29
N GLY A 277 -4.73 -9.80 28.30
CA GLY A 277 -5.23 -9.66 26.94
C GLY A 277 -6.28 -8.55 26.78
N ARG A 278 -6.26 -7.53 27.64
CA ARG A 278 -7.13 -6.36 27.58
C ARG A 278 -6.35 -5.13 27.11
N ALA A 279 -6.99 -4.26 26.35
CA ALA A 279 -6.44 -3.00 25.86
C ALA A 279 -7.51 -1.90 25.97
N GLN A 280 -7.09 -0.63 26.05
CA GLN A 280 -8.00 0.51 26.00
C GLN A 280 -7.96 1.13 24.61
N LEU A 281 -9.14 1.33 24.01
CA LEU A 281 -9.30 2.02 22.73
C LEU A 281 -9.20 3.54 22.90
N PRO A 282 -8.95 4.30 21.82
CA PRO A 282 -8.85 5.76 21.89
C PRO A 282 -10.13 6.49 22.32
N ASP A 283 -11.28 5.84 22.21
CA ASP A 283 -12.59 6.32 22.70
C ASP A 283 -12.86 5.90 24.16
N GLY A 284 -11.94 5.15 24.78
CA GLY A 284 -12.05 4.67 26.15
C GLY A 284 -12.67 3.28 26.30
N GLU A 285 -13.20 2.68 25.23
CA GLU A 285 -13.76 1.33 25.28
C GLU A 285 -12.70 0.28 25.67
N ARG A 286 -13.13 -0.75 26.40
CA ARG A 286 -12.28 -1.90 26.72
C ARG A 286 -12.29 -2.87 25.54
N TYR A 287 -11.12 -3.23 25.05
CA TYR A 287 -10.93 -4.14 23.92
C TYR A 287 -10.20 -5.38 24.38
N VAL A 288 -10.64 -6.56 23.95
CA VAL A 288 -10.11 -7.82 24.44
C VAL A 288 -9.57 -8.69 23.32
N ARG A 289 -8.59 -9.50 23.68
CA ARG A 289 -8.04 -10.59 22.90
C ARG A 289 -8.21 -11.87 23.71
N CYS A 290 -9.13 -12.73 23.29
CA CYS A 290 -9.39 -13.99 23.97
C CYS A 290 -9.33 -15.18 23.00
N ALA A 291 -8.95 -16.33 23.55
CA ALA A 291 -9.08 -17.61 22.90
C ALA A 291 -10.55 -18.05 22.90
N VAL A 292 -11.04 -18.54 21.76
CA VAL A 292 -12.38 -19.10 21.62
C VAL A 292 -12.33 -20.43 20.88
N ALA A 293 -13.19 -21.37 21.30
CA ALA A 293 -13.30 -22.66 20.65
C ALA A 293 -13.86 -22.49 19.22
N PRO A 294 -13.45 -23.34 18.25
CA PRO A 294 -13.97 -23.28 16.88
C PRO A 294 -15.50 -23.34 16.78
N ASP A 295 -16.15 -24.05 17.71
CA ASP A 295 -17.61 -24.23 17.76
C ASP A 295 -18.36 -22.94 18.13
N GLU A 296 -17.69 -21.96 18.74
CA GLU A 296 -18.29 -20.65 19.07
C GLU A 296 -18.33 -19.71 17.87
N ARG A 297 -17.63 -20.05 16.78
CA ARG A 297 -17.54 -19.21 15.57
C ARG A 297 -18.91 -18.79 15.03
N PRO A 298 -19.91 -19.68 14.82
CA PRO A 298 -21.21 -19.27 14.27
C PRO A 298 -21.92 -18.24 15.15
N ARG A 299 -21.85 -18.41 16.48
CA ARG A 299 -22.44 -17.49 17.46
C ARG A 299 -21.79 -16.12 17.39
N LEU A 300 -20.46 -16.05 17.36
CA LEU A 300 -19.73 -14.78 17.27
C LEU A 300 -19.96 -14.10 15.91
N MET A 301 -20.03 -14.87 14.82
CA MET A 301 -20.37 -14.34 13.49
C MET A 301 -21.80 -13.76 13.45
N GLN A 302 -22.78 -14.39 14.10
CA GLN A 302 -24.14 -13.83 14.24
C GLN A 302 -24.17 -12.50 15.00
N ARG A 303 -23.23 -12.31 15.95
CA ARG A 303 -23.03 -11.03 16.66
C ARG A 303 -22.27 -9.99 15.83
N GLY A 304 -21.89 -10.31 14.59
CA GLY A 304 -21.21 -9.41 13.68
C GLY A 304 -19.69 -9.55 13.65
N ALA A 305 -19.11 -10.60 14.26
CA ALA A 305 -17.68 -10.87 14.12
C ALA A 305 -17.34 -11.25 12.68
N GLN A 306 -16.25 -10.68 12.16
CA GLN A 306 -15.71 -11.04 10.86
C GLN A 306 -14.72 -12.19 11.00
N TYR A 307 -14.80 -13.21 10.14
CA TYR A 307 -13.79 -14.26 10.10
C TYR A 307 -12.65 -13.88 9.14
N ARG A 308 -11.44 -13.68 9.67
CA ARG A 308 -10.26 -13.34 8.88
C ARG A 308 -9.50 -14.62 8.53
N SER A 309 -9.86 -15.21 7.39
CA SER A 309 -9.13 -16.37 6.87
C SER A 309 -7.69 -16.00 6.51
N ALA A 310 -6.80 -16.98 6.65
CA ALA A 310 -5.41 -16.86 6.29
C ALA A 310 -5.05 -17.94 5.25
N GLY A 311 -4.64 -17.54 4.04
CA GLY A 311 -4.31 -18.47 2.96
C GLY A 311 -3.12 -19.39 3.24
N VAL A 312 -2.38 -19.12 4.33
CA VAL A 312 -1.31 -20.01 4.82
C VAL A 312 -1.80 -21.10 5.77
N VAL A 313 -3.00 -20.95 6.34
CA VAL A 313 -3.64 -21.92 7.24
C VAL A 313 -4.49 -22.87 6.41
N LYS A 314 -4.07 -24.13 6.32
CA LYS A 314 -4.72 -25.16 5.48
C LYS A 314 -5.77 -25.99 6.24
N HIS A 315 -5.57 -26.15 7.53
CA HIS A 315 -6.43 -26.95 8.41
C HIS A 315 -7.09 -26.02 9.42
N PRO A 316 -8.33 -26.31 9.84
CA PRO A 316 -8.96 -25.59 10.92
C PRO A 316 -8.05 -25.69 12.17
N PRO A 317 -7.64 -24.54 12.74
CA PRO A 317 -6.81 -24.57 13.94
C PRO A 317 -7.64 -25.09 15.12
N PRO A 318 -6.97 -25.62 16.17
CA PRO A 318 -7.66 -26.06 17.39
C PRO A 318 -8.30 -24.89 18.15
N GLU A 319 -7.87 -23.66 17.87
CA GLU A 319 -8.26 -22.47 18.62
C GLU A 319 -8.39 -21.27 17.65
N LEU A 320 -9.38 -20.43 17.91
CA LEU A 320 -9.54 -19.14 17.25
C LEU A 320 -9.19 -18.03 18.25
N ILE A 321 -8.58 -16.96 17.77
CA ILE A 321 -8.35 -15.76 18.58
C ILE A 321 -9.42 -14.73 18.21
N CYS A 322 -10.24 -14.36 19.17
CA CYS A 322 -11.27 -13.34 19.05
C CYS A 322 -10.74 -11.99 19.53
N PHE A 323 -11.00 -10.96 18.74
CA PHE A 323 -10.72 -9.57 19.05
C PHE A 323 -12.03 -8.77 18.98
N GLY A 324 -12.38 -8.04 20.03
CA GLY A 324 -13.62 -7.27 20.09
C GLY A 324 -13.69 -6.33 21.29
N ALA A 325 -14.64 -5.40 21.29
CA ALA A 325 -14.93 -4.59 22.47
C ALA A 325 -15.63 -5.44 23.52
N LEU A 326 -15.30 -5.26 24.78
CA LEU A 326 -15.93 -5.96 25.88
C LEU A 326 -17.29 -5.31 26.17
N SER A 327 -18.38 -6.05 26.04
CA SER A 327 -19.70 -5.61 26.49
C SER A 327 -19.82 -5.69 28.01
N ASP A 328 -20.91 -5.14 28.57
CA ASP A 328 -21.22 -5.23 30.00
C ASP A 328 -21.30 -6.69 30.49
N ASP A 329 -21.76 -7.61 29.63
CA ASP A 329 -21.79 -9.06 29.89
C ASP A 329 -20.42 -9.76 29.84
N GLU A 330 -19.31 -9.01 29.82
CA GLU A 330 -17.93 -9.49 29.65
C GLU A 330 -17.69 -10.35 28.38
N GLN A 331 -18.52 -10.19 27.35
CA GLN A 331 -18.34 -10.89 26.08
C GLN A 331 -17.79 -9.96 25.00
N PRO A 332 -16.95 -10.47 24.09
CA PRO A 332 -16.47 -9.68 22.96
C PRO A 332 -17.63 -9.38 22.00
N GLY A 333 -17.73 -8.12 21.60
CA GLY A 333 -18.71 -7.58 20.69
C GLY A 333 -18.13 -6.54 19.74
N ARG A 334 -19.01 -5.88 19.00
CA ARG A 334 -18.64 -4.87 18.01
C ARG A 334 -18.20 -3.58 18.70
N PRO A 335 -16.99 -3.05 18.42
CA PRO A 335 -16.54 -1.78 18.98
C PRO A 335 -17.32 -0.59 18.39
N GLN A 336 -17.41 0.49 19.16
CA GLN A 336 -17.92 1.78 18.68
C GLN A 336 -16.89 2.50 17.80
N ASP A 337 -15.61 2.42 18.16
CA ASP A 337 -14.52 2.93 17.32
C ASP A 337 -14.57 2.28 15.92
N PRO A 338 -14.82 3.05 14.84
CA PRO A 338 -14.89 2.50 13.49
C PRO A 338 -13.55 1.92 13.03
N LEU A 339 -12.42 2.31 13.62
CA LEU A 339 -11.11 1.76 13.26
C LEU A 339 -10.78 0.47 14.04
N ALA A 340 -11.49 0.15 15.11
CA ALA A 340 -11.35 -1.13 15.81
C ALA A 340 -12.21 -2.23 15.14
N GLU A 341 -11.75 -3.48 15.19
CA GLU A 341 -12.37 -4.58 14.44
C GLU A 341 -13.00 -5.59 15.40
N PHE A 342 -14.17 -6.15 15.08
CA PHE A 342 -14.66 -7.37 15.73
C PHE A 342 -14.35 -8.55 14.83
N VAL A 343 -13.30 -9.31 15.15
CA VAL A 343 -12.68 -10.26 14.21
C VAL A 343 -12.18 -11.54 14.88
N LEU A 344 -12.36 -12.65 14.17
CA LEU A 344 -11.85 -13.98 14.51
C LEU A 344 -10.66 -14.31 13.60
N VAL A 345 -9.53 -14.67 14.20
CA VAL A 345 -8.31 -15.08 13.51
C VAL A 345 -8.02 -16.57 13.79
N PRO A 346 -7.70 -17.38 12.76
CA PRO A 346 -7.46 -18.80 12.93
C PRO A 346 -6.07 -19.11 13.52
N GLY A 347 -5.96 -19.02 14.84
CA GLY A 347 -4.73 -19.25 15.61
C GLY A 347 -3.96 -17.95 15.90
N ASP A 348 -2.72 -18.09 16.37
CA ASP A 348 -1.86 -16.97 16.76
C ASP A 348 -1.54 -16.03 15.57
N PRO A 349 -2.00 -14.76 15.60
CA PRO A 349 -1.76 -13.79 14.53
C PRO A 349 -0.27 -13.60 14.19
N GLU A 350 0.62 -13.66 15.18
CA GLU A 350 2.05 -13.42 14.95
C GLU A 350 2.71 -14.57 14.19
N ARG A 351 2.36 -15.82 14.52
CA ARG A 351 2.82 -17.01 13.79
C ARG A 351 2.32 -17.04 12.35
N ILE A 352 1.05 -16.69 12.14
CA ILE A 352 0.44 -16.59 10.80
C ILE A 352 1.17 -15.52 10.00
N ALA A 353 1.35 -14.33 10.57
CA ALA A 353 2.02 -13.22 9.93
C ALA A 353 3.48 -13.55 9.55
N HIS A 354 4.23 -14.22 10.43
CA HIS A 354 5.58 -14.68 10.13
C HIS A 354 5.60 -15.69 8.96
N THR A 355 4.65 -16.63 8.94
CA THR A 355 4.50 -17.61 7.86
C THR A 355 4.17 -16.94 6.53
N CYS A 356 3.23 -15.99 6.53
CA CYS A 356 2.89 -15.16 5.38
C CYS A 356 4.12 -14.40 4.86
N GLN A 357 4.91 -13.80 5.75
CA GLN A 357 6.13 -13.08 5.38
C GLN A 357 7.18 -13.98 4.72
N ARG A 358 7.43 -15.18 5.29
CA ARG A 358 8.40 -16.12 4.72
C ARG A 358 7.98 -16.58 3.32
N LYS A 359 6.72 -17.02 3.18
CA LYS A 359 6.18 -17.44 1.88
C LYS A 359 6.14 -16.30 0.85
N ALA A 360 5.79 -15.08 1.26
CA ALA A 360 5.82 -13.92 0.38
C ALA A 360 7.23 -13.66 -0.17
N ARG A 361 8.28 -13.71 0.67
CA ARG A 361 9.67 -13.52 0.22
C ARG A 361 10.12 -14.60 -0.76
N MET A 362 9.76 -15.86 -0.51
CA MET A 362 10.06 -16.95 -1.44
C MET A 362 9.40 -16.74 -2.80
N LEU A 363 8.12 -16.35 -2.82
CA LEU A 363 7.39 -16.07 -4.06
C LEU A 363 7.95 -14.84 -4.80
N GLU A 364 8.38 -13.79 -4.08
CA GLU A 364 9.08 -12.65 -4.68
C GLU A 364 10.38 -13.10 -5.35
N ALA A 365 11.20 -13.91 -4.67
CA ALA A 365 12.44 -14.45 -5.24
C ALA A 365 12.19 -15.31 -6.49
N PHE A 366 11.22 -16.23 -6.43
CA PHE A 366 10.86 -17.05 -7.60
C PHE A 366 10.28 -16.24 -8.75
N SER A 367 9.52 -15.18 -8.45
CA SER A 367 9.00 -14.30 -9.50
C SER A 367 10.13 -13.56 -10.22
N LEU A 368 11.10 -13.04 -9.49
CA LEU A 368 12.28 -12.37 -10.06
C LEU A 368 13.13 -13.34 -10.89
N ALA A 369 13.31 -14.57 -10.39
CA ALA A 369 14.01 -15.61 -11.12
C ALA A 369 13.29 -15.97 -12.43
N ALA A 370 11.96 -16.15 -12.41
CA ALA A 370 11.18 -16.44 -13.62
C ALA A 370 11.31 -15.32 -14.66
N PHE A 371 11.23 -14.06 -14.24
CA PHE A 371 11.42 -12.91 -15.13
C PHE A 371 12.85 -12.87 -15.72
N ALA A 372 13.87 -13.06 -14.89
CA ALA A 372 15.26 -13.05 -15.33
C ALA A 372 15.57 -14.19 -16.32
N VAL A 373 15.09 -15.40 -16.05
CA VAL A 373 15.24 -16.56 -16.96
C VAL A 373 14.55 -16.29 -18.29
N GLY A 374 13.35 -15.70 -18.29
CA GLY A 374 12.63 -15.37 -19.52
C GLY A 374 13.35 -14.31 -20.35
N LEU A 375 13.91 -13.29 -19.70
CA LEU A 375 14.70 -12.26 -20.37
C LEU A 375 16.00 -12.85 -20.96
N LEU A 376 16.72 -13.69 -20.21
CA LEU A 376 17.95 -14.33 -20.68
C LEU A 376 17.69 -15.30 -21.84
N ALA A 377 16.59 -16.06 -21.80
CA ALA A 377 16.20 -16.93 -22.91
C ALA A 377 15.92 -16.15 -24.19
N ASN A 378 15.15 -15.05 -24.10
CA ASN A 378 14.89 -14.19 -25.25
C ASN A 378 16.15 -13.48 -25.76
N LEU A 379 17.03 -13.04 -24.87
CA LEU A 379 18.31 -12.44 -25.25
C LEU A 379 19.20 -13.45 -26.00
N TYR A 380 19.24 -14.71 -25.54
CA TYR A 380 19.98 -15.78 -26.20
C TYR A 380 19.40 -16.08 -27.59
N ILE A 381 18.08 -16.18 -27.74
CA ILE A 381 17.42 -16.38 -29.04
C ILE A 381 17.73 -15.20 -29.98
N ALA A 382 17.62 -13.97 -29.49
CA ALA A 382 17.94 -12.78 -30.29
C ALA A 382 19.40 -12.77 -30.75
N LEU A 383 20.33 -13.18 -29.88
CA LEU A 383 21.74 -13.33 -30.24
C LEU A 383 21.94 -14.36 -31.36
N LEU A 384 21.27 -15.52 -31.28
CA LEU A 384 21.33 -16.54 -32.32
C LEU A 384 20.80 -16.03 -33.66
N ILE A 385 19.66 -15.32 -33.65
CA ILE A 385 19.07 -14.73 -34.87
C ILE A 385 20.03 -13.70 -35.48
N VAL A 386 20.56 -12.78 -34.67
CA VAL A 386 21.51 -11.77 -35.16
C VAL A 386 22.77 -12.42 -35.72
N ASN A 387 23.27 -13.48 -35.08
CA ASN A 387 24.42 -14.22 -35.57
C ASN A 387 24.14 -14.91 -36.93
N MET A 388 22.94 -15.48 -37.09
CA MET A 388 22.50 -16.14 -38.33
C MET A 388 22.28 -15.14 -39.48
N VAL A 389 21.90 -13.89 -39.20
CA VAL A 389 21.72 -12.86 -40.24
C VAL A 389 23.06 -12.25 -40.68
N ILE A 390 24.07 -12.30 -39.81
CA ILE A 390 25.39 -11.71 -40.07
C ILE A 390 26.31 -12.66 -40.84
N HIS A 391 26.14 -13.96 -40.67
CA HIS A 391 26.84 -15.03 -41.38
C HIS A 391 26.02 -15.52 -42.56
#